data_AF-A0A6I6S7N4-F1
#
_entry.id   AF-A0A6I6S7N4-F1
#
_cell.length_a   1.000
_cell.length_b   1.000
_cell.length_c   1.000
_cell.angle_alpha   90.00
_cell.angle_beta   90.00
_cell.angle_gamma   90.00
#
_symmetry.space_group_name_H-M   'P 1'
#
loop_
_entity.id
_entity.type
_entity.pdbx_description
1 polymer ?
#
loop_
_entity_poly.entity_id
_entity_poly.type
_entity_poly.pdbx_seq_one_letter_code
_entity_poly.pdbx_strand_id
1 'polypeptide(L)' 'MTRLAVVLLTTALVVVFALLVAVAAGALTRLDGATYPAALMRAATAFAAVLTLAAALTGALAQFIS' A
#
# COMPACT_ATOMS: atom_id res chain seq x y z
N MET A 1 25.04 7.37 5.56
CA MET A 1 23.95 7.77 6.47
C MET A 1 22.73 8.33 5.73
N THR A 2 22.87 9.36 4.89
CA THR A 2 21.74 9.99 4.16
C THR A 2 20.94 9.05 3.25
N ARG A 3 21.62 8.15 2.53
CA ARG A 3 20.96 7.19 1.62
C ARG A 3 20.01 6.22 2.36
N LEU A 4 20.42 5.73 3.52
CA LEU A 4 19.57 4.87 4.37
C LEU A 4 18.35 5.63 4.91
N ALA A 5 18.53 6.87 5.33
CA ALA A 5 17.42 7.71 5.80
C ALA A 5 16.39 7.97 4.69
N VAL A 6 16.84 8.23 3.45
CA VAL A 6 15.95 8.42 2.30
C VAL A 6 15.17 7.15 1.98
N VAL A 7 15.81 5.98 2.02
CA VAL A 7 15.13 4.69 1.81
C VAL A 7 14.06 4.46 2.87
N LEU A 8 14.40 4.61 4.15
CA LEU A 8 13.47 4.41 5.26
C LEU A 8 12.27 5.38 5.19
N LEU A 9 12.52 6.65 4.89
CA LEU A 9 11.47 7.66 4.74
C LEU A 9 10.52 7.31 3.57
N THR A 10 11.09 6.87 2.44
CA THR A 10 10.31 6.46 1.27
C THR A 10 9.47 5.23 1.58
N THR A 11 10.03 4.22 2.24
CA THR A 11 9.29 3.03 2.67
C THR A 11 8.16 3.39 3.62
N ALA A 12 8.40 4.26 4.60
CA ALA A 12 7.37 4.74 5.52
C ALA A 12 6.23 5.45 4.77
N LEU A 13 6.56 6.31 3.80
CA LEU A 13 5.59 6.99 2.94
C LEU A 13 4.72 6.00 2.16
N VAL A 14 5.34 4.98 1.54
CA VAL A 14 4.62 3.92 0.82
C VAL A 14 3.65 3.19 1.73
N VAL A 15 4.06 2.85 2.96
CA VAL A 15 3.20 2.19 3.94
C VAL A 15 2.03 3.08 4.35
N VAL A 16 2.26 4.38 4.59
CA VAL A 16 1.18 5.33 4.92
C VAL A 16 0.17 5.42 3.77
N PHE A 17 0.62 5.54 2.52
CA PHE A 17 -0.28 5.53 1.37
C PHE A 17 -1.05 4.21 1.23
N ALA A 18 -0.39 3.07 1.45
CA ALA A 18 -1.06 1.77 1.45
C ALA A 18 -2.16 1.68 2.51
N LEU A 19 -1.93 2.21 3.72
CA LEU A 19 -2.93 2.29 4.78
C LEU A 19 -4.10 3.21 4.39
N LEU A 20 -3.83 4.38 3.79
CA LEU A 20 -4.89 5.28 3.33
C LEU A 20 -5.78 4.62 2.26
N VAL A 21 -5.19 3.91 1.31
CA VAL A 21 -5.93 3.15 0.28
C VAL A 21 -6.77 2.03 0.92
N ALA A 22 -6.22 1.33 1.91
CA ALA A 22 -6.94 0.30 2.64
C ALA A 22 -8.16 0.87 3.38
N VAL A 23 -7.99 2.01 4.07
CA VAL A 23 -9.07 2.71 4.76
C VAL A 23 -10.12 3.21 3.76
N ALA A 24 -9.72 3.79 2.63
CA ALA A 24 -10.63 4.23 1.59
C ALA A 24 -11.46 3.06 1.02
N ALA A 25 -10.83 1.92 0.74
CA ALA A 25 -11.52 0.71 0.26
C ALA A 25 -12.48 0.13 1.31
N GLY A 26 -12.07 0.11 2.58
CA GLY A 26 -12.92 -0.27 3.70
C GLY A 26 -14.10 0.68 3.88
N ALA A 27 -13.90 1.99 3.74
CA ALA A 27 -14.95 2.99 3.81
C ALA A 27 -15.94 2.85 2.65
N LEU A 28 -15.45 2.66 1.42
CA LEU A 28 -16.30 2.48 0.25
C LEU A 28 -17.19 1.24 0.40
N THR A 29 -16.61 0.13 0.86
CA THR A 29 -17.39 -1.10 1.11
C THR A 29 -18.40 -0.96 2.26
N ARG A 30 -18.14 -0.10 3.25
CA ARG A 30 -19.14 0.25 4.27
C ARG A 30 -20.30 1.05 3.68
N LEU A 31 -20.00 1.99 2.77
CA LEU A 31 -21.00 2.77 2.05
C LEU A 31 -21.85 1.88 1.13
N ASP A 32 -21.25 0.83 0.56
CA ASP A 32 -21.94 -0.21 -0.22
C ASP A 32 -22.81 -1.15 0.64
N GLY A 33 -22.91 -0.91 1.96
CA GLY A 33 -23.72 -1.72 2.88
C GLY A 33 -23.10 -3.07 3.25
N ALA A 34 -21.82 -3.30 2.96
CA ALA A 34 -21.15 -4.56 3.27
C ALA A 34 -20.94 -4.76 4.78
N THR A 35 -21.01 -6.01 5.22
CA THR A 35 -20.76 -6.39 6.62
C THR A 35 -19.31 -6.09 7.03
N TYR A 36 -19.05 -5.93 8.33
CA TYR A 36 -17.71 -5.62 8.88
C TYR A 36 -16.60 -6.58 8.39
N PRO A 37 -16.82 -7.91 8.34
CA PRO A 37 -15.83 -8.85 7.84
C PRO A 37 -15.50 -8.65 6.35
N ALA A 38 -16.52 -8.38 5.52
CA ALA A 38 -16.34 -8.17 4.09
C ALA A 38 -15.55 -6.88 3.80
N ALA A 39 -15.85 -5.80 4.54
CA ALA A 39 -15.12 -4.54 4.45
C ALA A 39 -13.65 -4.69 4.87
N LEU A 40 -13.37 -5.46 5.94
CA LEU A 40 -12.02 -5.72 6.41
C LEU A 40 -11.19 -6.52 5.40
N MET A 41 -11.78 -7.57 4.80
CA MET A 41 -11.12 -8.35 3.75
C MET A 41 -10.78 -7.51 2.52
N ARG A 42 -11.72 -6.66 2.07
CA ARG A 42 -11.48 -5.72 0.96
C ARG A 42 -10.37 -4.72 1.27
N ALA A 43 -10.36 -4.12 2.46
CA ALA A 43 -9.29 -3.24 2.90
C ALA A 43 -7.92 -3.94 2.91
N ALA A 44 -7.86 -5.18 3.43
CA ALA A 44 -6.63 -5.97 3.46
C ALA A 44 -6.12 -6.31 2.05
N THR A 45 -7.01 -6.66 1.11
CA THR A 45 -6.62 -6.91 -0.28
C THR A 45 -6.08 -5.66 -0.95
N ALA A 46 -6.70 -4.50 -0.71
CA ALA A 46 -6.24 -3.22 -1.26
C ALA A 46 -4.84 -2.85 -0.72
N PHE A 47 -4.60 -3.05 0.58
CA PHE A 47 -3.27 -2.88 1.18
C PHE A 47 -2.22 -3.76 0.53
N ALA A 48 -2.49 -5.07 0.42
CA ALA A 48 -1.58 -6.04 -0.18
C ALA A 48 -1.28 -5.71 -1.66
N ALA A 49 -2.28 -5.24 -2.41
CA ALA A 49 -2.11 -4.82 -3.80
C ALA A 49 -1.16 -3.62 -3.93
N VAL A 50 -1.31 -2.60 -3.07
CA VAL A 50 -0.42 -1.42 -3.07
C VAL A 50 1.02 -1.81 -2.76
N LEU A 51 1.24 -2.67 -1.76
CA LEU A 51 2.60 -3.14 -1.43
C LEU A 51 3.21 -3.98 -2.56
N THR A 52 2.41 -4.84 -3.20
CA THR A 52 2.87 -5.65 -4.34
C THR A 52 3.27 -4.75 -5.51
N LEU A 53 2.47 -3.72 -5.82
CA LEU A 53 2.80 -2.75 -6.85
C LEU A 53 4.09 -1.99 -6.53
N ALA A 54 4.25 -1.54 -5.28
CA ALA A 54 5.47 -0.85 -4.86
C ALA A 54 6.71 -1.74 -4.99
N ALA A 55 6.61 -3.03 -4.63
CA ALA A 55 7.69 -4.00 -4.79
C ALA A 55 8.02 -4.23 -6.28
N ALA A 56 7.00 -4.39 -7.13
CA ALA A 56 7.19 -4.57 -8.58
C ALA A 56 7.86 -3.35 -9.22
N LEU A 57 7.43 -2.13 -8.88
CA LEU A 57 8.05 -0.89 -9.36
C LEU A 57 9.49 -0.77 -8.88
N THR A 58 9.76 -1.10 -7.61
CA THR A 58 11.12 -1.07 -7.07
C THR A 58 12.03 -2.06 -7.79
N GLY A 59 11.55 -3.28 -8.06
CA GLY A 59 12.27 -4.28 -8.83
C GLY A 59 12.53 -3.86 -10.28
N ALA A 60 11.53 -3.29 -10.95
CA ALA A 60 11.67 -2.76 -12.30
C ALA A 60 12.69 -1.60 -12.35
N LEU A 61 12.55 -0.62 -11.45
CA LEU A 61 13.51 0.49 -11.33
C LEU A 61 14.92 -0.01 -11.06
N ALA A 62 15.08 -1.00 -10.17
CA ALA A 62 16.38 -1.61 -9.88
C ALA A 62 17.04 -2.15 -11.16
N GLN A 63 16.30 -2.79 -12.07
CA GLN A 63 16.85 -3.29 -13.34
C GLN A 63 17.36 -2.19 -14.28
N PHE A 64 16.81 -0.97 -14.20
CA PHE A 64 17.24 0.15 -15.05
C PHE A 64 18.40 0.96 -14.46
N ILE A 65 18.61 0.88 -13.14
CA ILE A 65 19.65 1.65 -12.42
C ILE A 65 20.79 0.77 -11.87
N SER A 66 20.69 -0.56 -12.00
CA SER A 66 21.75 -1.54 -11.72
C SER A 66 22.61 -1.77 -12.95
#